data_AF-A0A4S8KUT9-F1
#
_entry.id   AF-A0A4S8KUT9-F1
#
_cell.length_a   1.000
_cell.length_b   1.000
_cell.length_c   1.000
_cell.angle_alpha   90.00
_cell.angle_beta   90.00
_cell.angle_gamma   90.00
#
_symmetry.space_group_name_H-M   'P 1'
#
loop_
_entity.id
_entity.type
_entity.pdbx_description
1 polymer ?
#
loop_
_entity_poly.entity_id
_entity_poly.type
_entity_poly.pdbx_seq_one_letter_code
_entity_poly.pdbx_strand_id
1 'polypeptide(L)' 'EKAAIFLYTCRTGLSVRHVGEWFQHSNATITRYFREILFAVSSPSFYNQY' A
#
# COMPACT_ATOMS: atom_id res chain seq x y z
N GLU A 1 4.11 -3.39 -8.22
CA GLU A 1 4.48 -3.56 -6.79
C GLU A 1 3.62 -2.78 -5.81
N LYS A 2 3.37 -1.47 -5.97
CA LYS A 2 2.63 -0.65 -4.98
C LYS A 2 1.25 -1.19 -4.59
N ALA A 3 0.43 -1.58 -5.57
CA ALA A 3 -0.89 -2.17 -5.30
C ALA A 3 -0.80 -3.53 -4.58
N ALA A 4 0.21 -4.35 -4.91
CA ALA A 4 0.45 -5.61 -4.22
C ALA A 4 0.85 -5.40 -2.76
N ILE A 5 1.72 -4.41 -2.49
CA ILE A 5 2.09 -4.00 -1.13
C ILE A 5 0.86 -3.53 -0.34
N PHE A 6 0.01 -2.71 -0.96
CA PHE A 6 -1.24 -2.23 -0.33
C PHE A 6 -2.18 -3.39 0.01
N LEU A 7 -2.51 -4.24 -0.97
CA LEU A 7 -3.39 -5.40 -0.76
C LEU A 7 -2.81 -6.40 0.23
N TYR A 8 -1.51 -6.67 0.18
CA TYR A 8 -0.83 -7.57 1.11
C TYR A 8 -0.88 -7.04 2.54
N THR A 9 -0.62 -5.74 2.73
CA THR A 9 -0.73 -5.08 4.05
C THR A 9 -2.16 -5.12 4.57
N CYS A 10 -3.16 -4.82 3.73
CA CYS A 10 -4.58 -4.88 4.11
C CYS A 10 -5.05 -6.31 4.45
N ARG A 11 -4.58 -7.32 3.70
CA ARG A 11 -4.99 -8.73 3.89
C ARG A 11 -4.33 -9.37 5.11
N THR A 12 -3.06 -9.06 5.36
CA THR A 12 -2.27 -9.71 6.42
C THR A 12 -2.24 -8.94 7.73
N GLY A 13 -2.56 -7.63 7.71
CA GLY A 13 -2.47 -6.77 8.89
C GLY A 13 -1.05 -6.63 9.45
N LEU A 14 -0.04 -7.05 8.68
CA LEU A 14 1.35 -7.06 9.12
C LEU A 14 1.92 -5.64 9.18
N SER A 15 2.85 -5.45 10.11
CA SER A 15 3.57 -4.19 10.22
C SER A 15 4.44 -3.94 8.97
N VAL A 16 4.64 -2.66 8.65
CA VAL A 16 5.49 -2.21 7.53
C VAL A 16 6.89 -2.83 7.55
N ARG A 17 7.41 -3.16 8.73
CA ARG A 17 8.70 -3.85 8.89
C ARG A 17 8.71 -5.21 8.21
N HIS A 18 7.73 -6.05 8.51
CA HIS A 18 7.62 -7.36 7.88
C HIS A 18 7.39 -7.21 6.38
N VAL A 19 6.51 -6.31 5.95
CA VAL A 19 6.28 -6.08 4.51
C VAL A 19 7.58 -5.60 3.83
N GLY A 20 8.38 -4.76 4.48
CA GLY A 20 9.69 -4.34 3.98
C GLY A 20 10.68 -5.48 3.82
N GLU A 21 10.71 -6.42 4.77
CA GLU A 21 11.55 -7.62 4.70
C GLU A 21 11.17 -8.53 3.53
N TRP A 22 9.86 -8.76 3.33
CA TRP A 22 9.33 -9.59 2.25
C TRP A 22 9.58 -8.98 0.87
N PHE A 23 9.44 -7.66 0.74
CA PHE A 23 9.59 -6.95 -0.53
C PHE A 23 11.00 -6.36 -0.73
N GLN A 24 11.94 -6.65 0.17
CA GLN A 24 13.32 -6.12 0.16
C GLN A 24 13.38 -4.60 -0.02
N HIS A 25 12.49 -3.89 0.68
CA HIS A 25 12.36 -2.45 0.56
C HIS A 25 12.42 -1.77 1.92
N SER A 26 12.91 -0.52 1.93
CA SER A 26 12.96 0.25 3.16
C SER A 26 11.55 0.52 3.68
N ASN A 27 11.40 0.57 5.02
CA ASN A 27 10.12 0.90 5.65
C ASN A 27 9.55 2.23 5.16
N ALA A 28 10.41 3.21 4.84
CA ALA A 28 10.02 4.49 4.28
C ALA A 28 9.39 4.33 2.89
N THR A 29 9.96 3.49 2.04
CA THR A 29 9.43 3.24 0.69
C THR A 29 8.10 2.50 0.73
N ILE A 30 7.98 1.46 1.58
CA ILE A 30 6.72 0.73 1.77
C ILE A 30 5.62 1.67 2.27
N THR A 31 5.93 2.51 3.26
CA THR A 31 4.99 3.51 3.79
C THR A 31 4.56 4.51 2.71
N ARG A 32 5.50 4.97 1.88
CA ARG A 32 5.19 5.88 0.77
C ARG A 32 4.23 5.24 -0.23
N TYR A 33 4.52 4.01 -0.66
CA TYR A 33 3.69 3.28 -1.61
C TYR A 33 2.30 2.96 -1.07
N PHE A 34 2.21 2.59 0.22
CA PHE A 34 0.94 2.37 0.89
C PHE A 34 0.08 3.65 0.88
N ARG A 35 0.67 4.81 1.22
CA ARG A 35 -0.05 6.09 1.26
C ARG A 35 -0.49 6.58 -0.12
N GLU A 36 0.35 6.41 -1.15
CA GLU A 36 -0.01 6.78 -2.52
C GLU A 36 -1.24 6.00 -3.00
N ILE A 37 -1.27 4.68 -2.78
CA ILE A 37 -2.42 3.86 -3.15
C ILE A 37 -3.63 4.18 -2.27
N LEU A 38 -3.45 4.33 -0.96
CA LEU A 38 -4.52 4.71 -0.05
C LEU A 38 -5.21 6.01 -0.48
N PHE A 39 -4.43 7.03 -0.86
CA PHE A 39 -4.98 8.30 -1.32
C PHE A 39 -5.71 8.14 -2.66
N ALA A 40 -5.14 7.37 -3.59
CA ALA A 40 -5.79 7.09 -4.87
C ALA A 40 -7.14 6.38 -4.70
N VAL A 41 -7.22 5.34 -3.85
CA VAL A 41 -8.47 4.58 -3.62
C VAL A 41 -9.45 5.28 -2.67
N SER A 42 -8.99 6.26 -1.90
CA SER A 42 -9.86 7.10 -1.04
C SER A 42 -10.37 8.33 -1.79
N SER A 43 -9.79 8.64 -2.95
CA SER A 43 -10.23 9.76 -3.77
C SER A 43 -11.62 9.47 -4.34
N PRO A 44 -12.59 10.40 -4.22
CA PRO A 44 -13.93 10.20 -4.78
C PRO A 44 -13.89 9.99 -6.30
N SER A 45 -12.90 10.56 -6.99
CA SER A 45 -12.68 10.36 -8.43
C SER A 45 -12.45 8.91 -8.82
N PHE A 46 -11.99 8.05 -7.90
CA PHE A 46 -11.75 6.64 -8.17
C PHE A 46 -13.05 5.86 -8.35
N TYR A 47 -14.10 6.18 -7.58
CA TYR A 47 -15.39 5.51 -7.64
C TYR A 47 -16.39 6.20 -8.57
N ASN A 48 -16.20 7.50 -8.83
CA ASN A 48 -17.08 8.28 -9.72
C ASN A 48 -16.90 7.96 -11.21
N GLN A 49 -16.06 6.97 -11.54
CA GLN A 49 -15.74 6.59 -12.92
C GLN A 49 -16.50 5.33 -13.40
N TYR A 50 -17.45 4.84 -12.60
CA TYR A 50 -18.31 3.68 -12.86
C TYR A 50 -19.77 4.03 -12.55
#